data_AF-A0A499V8Q9-F1
#
_entry.id   AF-A0A499V8Q9-F1
#
_cell.length_a   1.000
_cell.length_b   1.000
_cell.length_c   1.000
_cell.angle_alpha   90.00
_cell.angle_beta   90.00
_cell.angle_gamma   90.00
#
_symmetry.space_group_name_H-M   'P 1'
#
loop_
_entity.id
_entity.type
_entity.pdbx_description
1 polymer ?
#
loop_
_entity_poly.entity_id
_entity_poly.type
_entity_poly.pdbx_seq_one_letter_code
_entity_poly.pdbx_strand_id
1 'polypeptide(L)'
;MDSPAARYERGYGALYQEQMTQADTGCDFRFLARPGRCPNPTRADASSSAPNFFDRDTERHSVSASRKRFTDPYPVDSENGEAVMADAVAKPPRVTRRRTGGPARRLPYLLIAPAGLLMLGFIAYPMLSVLYYSLRNYNVTKPWRNGYAGFDNFTRILTDDPQFWDTLVFSGKWVVTEVLLQLLLGLALALLVHQTFLGRGLARALVFSPWAVSGVLTTTIWMLLYNPSTGISRYLADAGIGSYGTSVLSDTGTVFWAAVVAELWRGVPFFAILILADLQSIPQDLYEAASVDGAGRARRFFHITLPHLKDAIILSTLLRGVWEFNNVDLLYTLTGGGPAGQTTTLPLYVANTGINGHDFGYASALTTVAFVILLFCSILYLRLSKFGGDAK
;
A
#
# COMPACT_ATOMS: atom_id res chain seq x y z
N MET A 1 -0.41 -26.43 -50.30
CA MET A 1 -1.27 -25.26 -50.01
C MET A 1 -1.67 -25.39 -48.56
N ASP A 2 -0.96 -24.71 -47.66
CA ASP A 2 -1.21 -24.79 -46.22
C ASP A 2 -2.28 -23.78 -45.80
N SER A 3 -3.20 -24.24 -44.94
CA SER A 3 -4.29 -23.45 -44.36
C SER A 3 -3.79 -22.22 -43.59
N PRO A 4 -4.50 -21.08 -43.64
CA PRO A 4 -4.12 -19.84 -42.94
C PRO A 4 -3.94 -19.98 -41.42
N ALA A 5 -4.49 -21.03 -40.79
CA ALA A 5 -4.25 -21.33 -39.37
C ALA A 5 -2.81 -21.81 -39.09
N ALA A 6 -2.16 -22.52 -40.02
CA ALA A 6 -0.82 -23.08 -39.84
C ALA A 6 0.31 -22.03 -40.01
N ARG A 7 -0.03 -20.81 -40.45
CA ARG A 7 0.89 -19.67 -40.55
C ARG A 7 0.87 -18.81 -39.28
N TYR A 8 -0.19 -18.90 -38.46
CA TYR A 8 -0.34 -18.15 -37.22
C TYR A 8 0.42 -18.77 -36.05
N GLU A 9 0.48 -20.11 -35.96
CA GLU A 9 1.22 -20.79 -34.88
C GLU A 9 2.74 -20.73 -35.04
N ARG A 10 3.25 -20.60 -36.27
CA ARG A 10 4.70 -20.53 -36.53
C ARG A 10 5.35 -19.22 -36.08
N GLY A 11 4.56 -18.16 -35.87
CA GLY A 11 5.04 -16.85 -35.41
C GLY A 11 5.27 -16.76 -33.90
N TYR A 12 4.50 -17.50 -33.11
CA TYR A 12 4.58 -17.45 -31.64
C TYR A 12 5.70 -18.33 -31.07
N GLY A 13 6.06 -19.44 -31.72
CA GLY A 13 7.20 -20.28 -31.28
C GLY A 13 8.57 -19.61 -31.43
N ALA A 14 8.74 -18.72 -32.41
CA ALA A 14 10.01 -18.04 -32.66
C ALA A 14 10.30 -16.91 -31.66
N LEU A 15 9.26 -16.23 -31.16
CA LEU A 15 9.40 -15.11 -30.21
C LEU A 15 9.75 -15.54 -28.78
N TYR A 16 9.41 -16.77 -28.38
CA TYR A 16 9.83 -17.33 -27.08
C TYR A 16 11.28 -17.82 -27.10
N GLN A 17 11.79 -18.27 -28.25
CA GLN A 17 13.17 -18.74 -28.38
C GLN A 17 14.17 -17.57 -28.36
N GLU A 18 13.81 -16.42 -28.94
CA GLU A 18 14.68 -15.24 -29.03
C GLU A 18 14.87 -14.51 -27.67
N GLN A 19 13.91 -14.60 -26.75
CA GLN A 19 14.05 -14.01 -25.41
C GLN A 19 14.89 -14.84 -24.43
N MET A 20 15.04 -16.15 -24.64
CA MET A 20 15.93 -16.97 -23.79
C MET A 20 17.42 -16.84 -24.18
N THR A 21 17.75 -16.53 -25.42
CA THR A 21 19.15 -16.38 -25.88
C THR A 21 19.79 -15.03 -25.53
N GLN A 22 19.01 -14.03 -25.09
CA GLN A 22 19.52 -12.71 -24.69
C GLN A 22 19.82 -12.57 -23.19
N ALA A 23 19.50 -13.58 -22.38
CA ALA A 23 19.77 -13.57 -20.94
C ALA A 23 21.16 -14.15 -20.55
N ASP A 24 21.94 -14.66 -21.52
CA ASP A 24 23.16 -15.45 -21.24
C ASP A 24 24.48 -14.83 -21.77
N THR A 25 24.53 -13.52 -21.96
CA THR A 25 25.79 -12.83 -22.33
C THR A 25 26.17 -11.69 -21.38
N GLY A 26 27.00 -12.04 -20.39
CA GLY A 26 28.20 -11.26 -20.07
C GLY A 26 28.10 -10.14 -19.04
N CYS A 27 28.33 -10.48 -17.77
CA CYS A 27 29.12 -9.64 -16.85
C CYS A 27 29.86 -10.53 -15.84
N ASP A 28 31.08 -10.90 -16.23
CA ASP A 28 32.06 -11.66 -15.48
C ASP A 28 32.77 -10.73 -14.47
N PHE A 29 32.53 -10.90 -13.17
CA PHE A 29 33.28 -10.24 -12.10
C PHE A 29 34.40 -11.18 -11.61
N ARG A 30 35.54 -11.17 -12.31
CA ARG A 30 36.80 -11.79 -11.89
C ARG A 30 37.89 -10.74 -11.70
N PHE A 31 38.13 -10.33 -10.45
CA PHE A 31 39.35 -9.66 -9.94
C PHE A 31 39.15 -9.67 -8.40
N LEU A 32 39.91 -10.31 -7.51
CA LEU A 32 41.34 -10.55 -7.36
C LEU A 32 41.56 -11.72 -6.38
N ALA A 33 42.38 -12.72 -6.72
CA ALA A 33 43.24 -13.44 -5.77
C ALA A 33 44.21 -14.35 -6.53
N ARG A 34 45.51 -14.00 -6.53
CA ARG A 34 46.58 -14.85 -7.06
C ARG A 34 46.84 -16.05 -6.12
N PRO A 35 47.30 -17.20 -6.66
CA PRO A 35 47.49 -18.43 -5.91
C PRO A 35 48.85 -18.44 -5.18
N GLY A 36 48.82 -18.63 -3.87
CA GLY A 36 50.00 -18.81 -3.02
C GLY A 36 49.87 -20.09 -2.21
N ARG A 37 50.67 -21.09 -2.59
CA ARG A 37 51.05 -22.34 -1.89
C ARG A 37 50.51 -22.54 -0.47
N CYS A 38 49.71 -23.60 -0.29
CA CYS A 38 49.59 -24.29 0.99
C CYS A 38 50.78 -25.25 1.18
N PRO A 39 51.53 -25.17 2.29
CA PRO A 39 52.28 -26.30 2.80
C PRO A 39 51.47 -26.98 3.91
N ASN A 40 51.15 -28.25 3.71
CA ASN A 40 50.77 -29.15 4.79
C ASN A 40 52.04 -29.53 5.57
N PRO A 41 51.98 -29.54 6.91
CA PRO A 41 52.54 -30.70 7.59
C PRO A 41 51.63 -31.23 8.70
N THR A 42 51.53 -32.55 8.67
CA THR A 42 51.02 -33.48 9.67
C THR A 42 51.63 -33.33 11.08
N ARG A 43 50.77 -33.62 12.09
CA ARG A 43 51.04 -34.17 13.44
C ARG A 43 51.84 -33.33 14.45
N ALA A 44 51.17 -32.89 15.52
CA ALA A 44 51.36 -33.39 16.90
C ALA A 44 50.49 -32.61 17.92
N ASP A 45 49.65 -33.37 18.64
CA ASP A 45 49.17 -33.28 20.03
C ASP A 45 48.85 -31.95 20.76
N ALA A 46 47.74 -32.08 21.51
CA ALA A 46 47.48 -31.56 22.86
C ALA A 46 46.71 -30.23 23.06
N SER A 47 45.49 -30.42 23.55
CA SER A 47 44.83 -29.65 24.61
C SER A 47 43.97 -28.41 24.28
N SER A 48 42.90 -28.31 25.06
CA SER A 48 41.92 -27.22 25.21
C SER A 48 40.67 -27.29 24.34
N SER A 49 39.67 -27.88 24.98
CA SER A 49 38.23 -27.84 24.78
C SER A 49 37.66 -26.44 24.50
N ALA A 50 36.78 -26.38 23.51
CA ALA A 50 35.79 -25.33 23.31
C ALA A 50 34.70 -25.33 24.41
N PRO A 51 34.08 -24.18 24.72
CA PRO A 51 32.78 -24.18 25.40
C PRO A 51 31.64 -23.73 24.46
N ASN A 52 30.58 -24.54 24.49
CA ASN A 52 29.25 -24.21 24.01
C ASN A 52 28.67 -23.03 24.79
N PHE A 53 28.01 -22.12 24.08
CA PHE A 53 27.31 -20.96 24.62
C PHE A 53 25.83 -21.31 24.82
N PHE A 54 25.53 -21.93 25.96
CA PHE A 54 24.19 -22.10 26.53
C PHE A 54 24.36 -22.32 28.03
N ASP A 55 24.29 -21.26 28.83
CA ASP A 55 23.64 -21.23 30.15
C ASP A 55 23.77 -19.85 30.78
N ARG A 56 22.67 -19.28 31.31
CA ARG A 56 22.76 -18.29 32.38
C ARG A 56 21.49 -18.29 33.20
N ASP A 57 21.57 -19.11 34.24
CA ASP A 57 20.69 -19.14 35.38
C ASP A 57 20.66 -17.84 36.17
N THR A 58 19.46 -17.59 36.65
CA THR A 58 19.03 -16.84 37.83
C THR A 58 20.01 -16.83 39.01
N GLU A 59 20.44 -15.63 39.43
CA GLU A 59 21.01 -15.42 40.76
C GLU A 59 19.91 -15.04 41.77
N ARG A 60 19.71 -15.93 42.75
CA ARG A 60 19.07 -15.64 44.04
C ARG A 60 20.14 -15.14 45.00
N HIS A 61 20.01 -13.90 45.48
CA HIS A 61 20.70 -13.46 46.68
C HIS A 61 19.81 -13.61 47.91
N SER A 62 20.28 -14.46 48.82
CA SER A 62 19.84 -14.63 50.19
C SER A 62 20.25 -13.42 51.04
N VAL A 63 19.30 -12.83 51.77
CA VAL A 63 19.59 -12.01 52.94
C VAL A 63 18.63 -12.41 54.05
N SER A 64 19.15 -13.09 55.07
CA SER A 64 18.45 -13.35 56.31
C SER A 64 18.95 -12.40 57.41
N ALA A 65 17.96 -11.86 58.13
CA ALA A 65 17.95 -11.47 59.54
C ALA A 65 18.94 -10.41 60.07
N SER A 66 18.40 -9.23 60.38
CA SER A 66 18.63 -8.65 61.70
C SER A 66 17.39 -7.91 62.20
N ARG A 67 17.01 -8.22 63.44
CA ARG A 67 15.74 -7.92 64.11
C ARG A 67 16.00 -6.83 65.15
N LYS A 68 15.45 -5.62 64.97
CA LYS A 68 15.24 -4.61 66.02
C LYS A 68 13.91 -3.91 65.72
N ARG A 69 12.79 -4.40 66.25
CA ARG A 69 12.14 -3.95 67.51
C ARG A 69 11.89 -2.43 67.48
N PHE A 70 10.76 -2.05 66.89
CA PHE A 70 10.17 -0.71 66.93
C PHE A 70 9.22 -0.66 68.13
N THR A 71 9.67 -0.03 69.22
CA THR A 71 8.84 0.33 70.38
C THR A 71 9.35 1.66 70.96
N ASP A 72 8.43 2.64 70.92
CA ASP A 72 8.29 3.83 71.78
C ASP A 72 9.31 4.98 71.72
N PRO A 73 8.94 6.17 72.22
CA PRO A 73 7.70 6.94 72.02
C PRO A 73 8.02 8.41 71.63
N TYR A 74 7.05 9.18 71.14
CA TYR A 74 7.22 10.64 71.00
C TYR A 74 7.20 11.30 72.39
N PRO A 75 8.20 12.10 72.78
CA PRO A 75 8.02 13.10 73.82
C PRO A 75 7.54 14.41 73.16
N VAL A 76 6.35 14.84 73.57
CA VAL A 76 5.92 16.24 73.47
C VAL A 76 6.53 16.92 74.68
N ASP A 77 7.55 17.75 74.48
CA ASP A 77 8.00 18.70 75.50
C ASP A 77 8.36 20.04 74.86
N SER A 78 8.05 21.07 75.63
CA SER A 78 7.92 22.47 75.27
C SER A 78 9.24 23.25 75.31
N GLU A 79 9.18 24.44 74.73
CA GLU A 79 9.96 25.64 75.07
C GLU A 79 11.42 25.74 74.61
N ASN A 80 11.65 26.82 73.87
CA ASN A 80 12.88 27.62 73.79
C ASN A 80 14.09 26.98 73.08
N GLY A 81 14.15 27.21 71.78
CA GLY A 81 15.32 26.94 70.95
C GLY A 81 15.29 27.67 69.62
N GLU A 82 14.84 28.93 69.60
CA GLU A 82 15.29 29.87 68.56
C GLU A 82 16.81 29.88 68.56
N ALA A 83 17.41 29.72 67.37
CA ALA A 83 18.85 29.85 67.07
C ALA A 83 19.66 28.57 66.78
N VAL A 84 19.14 27.57 66.04
CA VAL A 84 20.02 26.68 65.23
C VAL A 84 19.33 26.20 63.94
N MET A 85 18.81 27.11 63.11
CA MET A 85 18.37 26.77 61.74
C MET A 85 18.70 27.91 60.75
N ALA A 86 19.87 28.53 60.91
CA ALA A 86 20.43 29.47 59.95
C ALA A 86 21.86 29.04 59.69
N ASP A 87 22.04 28.07 58.79
CA ASP A 87 23.24 27.87 57.94
C ASP A 87 23.37 26.41 57.51
N ALA A 88 22.55 26.00 56.53
CA ALA A 88 22.90 24.91 55.60
C ALA A 88 21.93 24.83 54.42
N VAL A 89 21.51 25.96 53.82
CA VAL A 89 20.94 25.90 52.47
C VAL A 89 22.12 25.82 51.49
N ALA A 90 22.58 24.61 51.24
CA ALA A 90 23.57 24.34 50.20
C ALA A 90 23.02 24.88 48.85
N LYS A 91 23.67 25.92 48.32
CA LYS A 91 23.35 26.46 46.99
C LYS A 91 23.44 25.32 45.97
N PRO A 92 22.41 25.09 45.13
CA PRO A 92 22.51 24.08 44.10
C PRO A 92 23.70 24.42 43.19
N PRO A 93 24.44 23.41 42.70
CA PRO A 93 25.55 23.65 41.79
C PRO A 93 25.03 24.48 40.62
N ARG A 94 25.65 25.64 40.38
CA ARG A 94 25.36 26.47 39.21
C ARG A 94 25.64 25.61 37.98
N VAL A 95 24.59 25.03 37.41
CA VAL A 95 24.65 24.40 36.09
C VAL A 95 25.02 25.53 35.13
N THR A 96 26.31 25.65 34.82
CA THR A 96 26.78 26.47 33.71
C THR A 96 26.14 25.86 32.48
N ARG A 97 25.00 26.43 32.07
CA ARG A 97 24.30 26.10 30.84
C ARG A 97 25.29 26.42 29.73
N ARG A 98 26.08 25.42 29.34
CA ARG A 98 27.00 25.51 28.20
C ARG A 98 26.08 25.81 27.03
N ARG A 99 26.00 27.09 26.64
CA ARG A 99 25.41 27.52 25.39
C ARG A 99 26.25 26.83 24.31
N THR A 100 25.85 25.62 23.95
CA THR A 100 26.24 25.05 22.67
C THR A 100 25.70 26.04 21.66
N GLY A 101 26.60 26.83 21.07
CA GLY A 101 26.29 27.68 19.93
C GLY A 101 25.62 26.78 18.91
N GLY A 102 24.30 26.91 18.79
CA GLY A 102 23.48 25.95 18.11
C GLY A 102 23.99 25.76 16.68
N PRO A 103 24.00 24.53 16.14
CA PRO A 103 24.26 24.37 14.72
C PRO A 103 23.24 25.25 13.99
N ALA A 104 23.77 26.09 13.12
CA ALA A 104 23.10 27.18 12.43
C ALA A 104 21.68 26.80 12.01
N ARG A 105 20.76 27.77 12.03
CA ARG A 105 19.35 27.73 11.56
C ARG A 105 19.14 27.04 10.19
N ARG A 106 20.22 26.74 9.46
CA ARG A 106 20.30 26.09 8.15
C ARG A 106 20.53 24.57 8.19
N LEU A 107 21.00 23.98 9.30
CA LEU A 107 21.29 22.54 9.37
C LEU A 107 20.07 21.65 9.08
N PRO A 108 18.85 21.94 9.59
CA PRO A 108 17.66 21.16 9.22
C PRO A 108 17.36 21.21 7.72
N TYR A 109 17.54 22.37 7.08
CA TYR A 109 17.33 22.52 5.65
C TYR A 109 18.38 21.80 4.82
N LEU A 110 19.65 21.80 5.25
CA LEU A 110 20.73 21.09 4.56
C LEU A 110 20.52 19.57 4.60
N LEU A 111 19.96 19.05 5.71
CA LEU A 111 19.61 17.63 5.86
C LEU A 111 18.41 17.21 4.99
N ILE A 112 17.45 18.11 4.78
CA ILE A 112 16.27 17.85 3.92
C ILE A 112 16.59 18.12 2.43
N ALA A 113 17.56 18.98 2.14
CA ALA A 113 17.92 19.40 0.79
C ALA A 113 18.13 18.24 -0.22
N PRO A 114 18.89 17.17 0.07
CA PRO A 114 19.07 16.08 -0.89
C PRO A 114 17.75 15.36 -1.21
N ALA A 115 16.89 15.13 -0.21
CA ALA A 115 15.57 14.56 -0.43
C ALA A 115 14.66 15.50 -1.24
N GLY A 116 14.64 16.80 -0.90
CA GLY A 116 13.86 17.80 -1.62
C GLY A 116 14.30 17.97 -3.07
N LEU A 117 15.62 17.93 -3.34
CA LEU A 117 16.16 18.02 -4.69
C LEU A 117 15.79 16.80 -5.54
N LEU A 118 15.84 15.60 -4.96
CA LEU A 118 15.35 14.39 -5.63
C LEU A 118 13.84 14.47 -5.91
N MET A 119 13.02 14.95 -4.96
CA MET A 119 11.59 15.15 -5.19
C MET A 119 11.32 16.16 -6.32
N LEU A 120 12.06 17.27 -6.36
CA LEU A 120 11.92 18.25 -7.44
C LEU A 120 12.30 17.66 -8.80
N GLY A 121 13.40 16.90 -8.87
CA GLY A 121 13.87 16.29 -10.11
C GLY A 121 12.99 15.14 -10.62
N PHE A 122 12.51 14.26 -9.74
CA PHE A 122 11.81 13.03 -10.14
C PHE A 122 10.28 13.14 -10.10
N ILE A 123 9.71 14.10 -9.34
CA ILE A 123 8.26 14.28 -9.24
C ILE A 123 7.84 15.59 -9.89
N ALA A 124 8.43 16.72 -9.48
CA ALA A 124 7.98 18.02 -9.95
C ALA A 124 8.29 18.25 -11.44
N TYR A 125 9.50 17.88 -11.91
CA TYR A 125 9.86 18.02 -13.33
C TYR A 125 8.93 17.26 -14.30
N PRO A 126 8.67 15.94 -14.14
CA PRO A 126 7.75 15.24 -15.05
C PRO A 126 6.31 15.76 -14.92
N MET A 127 5.86 16.12 -13.71
CA MET A 127 4.53 16.72 -13.52
C MET A 127 4.38 18.04 -14.28
N LEU A 128 5.36 18.95 -14.17
CA LEU A 128 5.36 20.21 -14.91
C LEU A 128 5.48 19.97 -16.42
N SER A 129 6.20 18.92 -16.83
CA SER A 129 6.30 18.53 -18.23
C SER A 129 4.94 18.09 -18.79
N VAL A 130 4.15 17.31 -18.04
CA VAL A 130 2.78 16.95 -18.44
C VAL A 130 1.90 18.19 -18.60
N LEU A 131 1.95 19.13 -17.66
CA LEU A 131 1.21 20.40 -17.79
C LEU A 131 1.66 21.19 -19.02
N TYR A 132 2.96 21.23 -19.31
CA TYR A 132 3.50 21.89 -20.49
C TYR A 132 3.07 21.22 -21.80
N TYR A 133 3.14 19.88 -21.89
CA TYR A 133 2.72 19.13 -23.07
C TYR A 133 1.20 19.18 -23.28
N SER A 134 0.41 19.31 -22.21
CA SER A 134 -1.05 19.45 -22.31
C SER A 134 -1.50 20.65 -23.16
N LEU A 135 -0.69 21.71 -23.19
CA LEU A 135 -0.94 22.94 -23.96
C LEU A 135 -0.31 22.91 -25.37
N ARG A 136 0.27 21.77 -25.76
CA ARG A 136 0.93 21.59 -27.06
C ARG A 136 0.26 20.49 -27.86
N ASN A 137 0.31 20.63 -29.17
CA ASN A 137 0.15 19.51 -30.06
C ASN A 137 1.51 18.82 -30.14
N TYR A 138 1.60 17.61 -29.59
CA TYR A 138 2.81 16.82 -29.64
C TYR A 138 2.44 15.37 -29.95
N ASN A 139 2.46 15.05 -31.24
CA ASN A 139 2.19 13.74 -31.76
C ASN A 139 3.38 13.28 -32.62
N VAL A 140 4.01 12.17 -32.23
CA VAL A 140 5.22 11.67 -32.90
C VAL A 140 4.91 11.19 -34.32
N THR A 141 3.68 10.75 -34.59
CA THR A 141 3.25 10.29 -35.92
C THR A 141 2.90 11.43 -36.86
N LYS A 142 2.66 12.64 -36.34
CA LYS A 142 2.26 13.83 -37.11
C LYS A 142 3.16 15.03 -36.78
N PRO A 143 4.48 14.94 -36.97
CA PRO A 143 5.43 15.97 -36.55
C PRO A 143 5.17 17.34 -37.19
N TRP A 144 4.57 17.38 -38.38
CA TRP A 144 4.20 18.62 -39.07
C TRP A 144 3.06 19.41 -38.40
N ARG A 145 2.31 18.80 -37.47
CA ARG A 145 1.29 19.48 -36.66
C ARG A 145 1.79 19.85 -35.26
N ASN A 146 3.05 19.53 -34.92
CA ASN A 146 3.57 19.81 -33.60
C ASN A 146 3.74 21.32 -33.39
N GLY A 147 3.26 21.83 -32.27
CA GLY A 147 3.24 23.27 -32.02
C GLY A 147 2.54 23.63 -30.72
N TYR A 148 2.46 24.92 -30.43
CA TYR A 148 1.64 25.42 -29.33
C TYR A 148 0.17 25.33 -29.74
N ALA A 149 -0.64 24.64 -28.93
CA ALA A 149 -2.06 24.39 -29.19
C ALA A 149 -2.97 25.14 -28.21
N GLY A 150 -2.41 25.85 -27.22
CA GLY A 150 -3.19 26.55 -26.20
C GLY A 150 -4.15 25.59 -25.50
N PHE A 151 -5.46 25.85 -25.61
CA PHE A 151 -6.51 25.04 -24.98
C PHE A 151 -7.19 24.04 -25.93
N ASP A 152 -6.72 23.89 -27.18
CA ASP A 152 -7.40 23.06 -28.20
C ASP A 152 -7.53 21.58 -27.78
N ASN A 153 -6.55 21.04 -27.05
CA ASN A 153 -6.64 19.68 -26.53
C ASN A 153 -7.79 19.55 -25.51
N PHE A 154 -8.02 20.56 -24.68
CA PHE A 154 -9.09 20.56 -23.68
C PHE A 154 -10.47 20.76 -24.31
N THR A 155 -10.59 21.61 -25.32
CA THR A 155 -11.84 21.74 -26.08
C THR A 155 -12.18 20.43 -26.77
N ARG A 156 -11.21 19.78 -27.41
CA ARG A 156 -11.38 18.47 -28.04
C ARG A 156 -11.89 17.40 -27.07
N ILE A 157 -11.34 17.35 -25.85
CA ILE A 157 -11.81 16.42 -24.80
C ILE A 157 -13.30 16.63 -24.49
N LEU A 158 -13.74 17.89 -24.39
CA LEU A 158 -15.09 18.23 -23.95
C LEU A 158 -16.14 18.17 -25.06
N THR A 159 -15.76 18.46 -26.31
CA THR A 159 -16.71 18.59 -27.44
C THR A 159 -16.67 17.43 -28.42
N ASP A 160 -15.49 16.88 -28.70
CA ASP A 160 -15.27 16.02 -29.87
C ASP A 160 -15.02 14.55 -29.49
N ASP A 161 -14.74 14.27 -28.22
CA ASP A 161 -14.33 12.95 -27.74
C ASP A 161 -15.41 12.27 -26.87
N PRO A 162 -16.30 11.46 -27.48
CA PRO A 162 -17.29 10.69 -26.71
C PRO A 162 -16.64 9.62 -25.82
N GLN A 163 -15.47 9.10 -26.20
CA GLN A 163 -14.78 8.05 -25.45
C GLN A 163 -14.28 8.56 -24.10
N PHE A 164 -13.93 9.85 -24.00
CA PHE A 164 -13.59 10.47 -22.72
C PHE A 164 -14.73 10.32 -21.70
N TRP A 165 -15.97 10.58 -22.09
CA TRP A 165 -17.12 10.49 -21.18
C TRP A 165 -17.42 9.06 -20.77
N ASP A 166 -17.36 8.12 -21.71
CA ASP A 166 -17.56 6.69 -21.43
C ASP A 166 -16.51 6.16 -20.45
N THR A 167 -15.24 6.51 -20.67
CA THR A 167 -14.13 6.10 -19.79
C THR A 167 -14.19 6.78 -18.43
N LEU A 168 -14.66 8.03 -18.35
CA LEU A 168 -14.87 8.74 -17.10
C LEU A 168 -15.98 8.09 -16.26
N VAL A 169 -17.14 7.80 -16.88
CA VAL A 169 -18.26 7.11 -16.22
C VAL A 169 -17.84 5.71 -15.77
N PHE A 170 -17.14 4.97 -16.64
CA PHE A 170 -16.60 3.66 -16.28
C PHE A 170 -15.63 3.75 -15.10
N SER A 171 -14.71 4.70 -15.11
CA SER A 171 -13.74 4.89 -14.01
C SER A 171 -14.43 5.23 -12.69
N GLY A 172 -15.45 6.09 -12.73
CA GLY A 172 -16.27 6.40 -11.56
C GLY A 172 -16.99 5.15 -11.03
N LYS A 173 -17.64 4.39 -11.92
CA LYS A 173 -18.29 3.12 -11.58
C LYS A 173 -17.31 2.11 -10.99
N TRP A 174 -16.13 1.98 -11.59
CA TRP A 174 -15.04 1.11 -11.14
C TRP A 174 -14.61 1.46 -9.72
N VAL A 175 -14.21 2.71 -9.49
CA VAL A 175 -13.72 3.17 -8.18
C VAL A 175 -14.78 3.01 -7.09
N VAL A 176 -16.02 3.43 -7.35
CA VAL A 176 -17.09 3.33 -6.35
C VAL A 176 -17.39 1.87 -6.01
N THR A 177 -17.46 1.00 -7.02
CA THR A 177 -17.74 -0.44 -6.82
C THR A 177 -16.62 -1.11 -6.05
N GLU A 178 -15.37 -0.90 -6.46
CA GLU A 178 -14.19 -1.47 -5.81
C GLU A 178 -14.07 -1.00 -4.36
N VAL A 179 -14.02 0.31 -4.14
CA VAL A 179 -13.81 0.87 -2.80
C VAL A 179 -14.93 0.43 -1.84
N LEU A 180 -16.18 0.40 -2.29
CA LEU A 180 -17.30 -0.03 -1.46
C LEU A 180 -17.20 -1.51 -1.09
N LEU A 181 -16.98 -2.38 -2.08
CA LEU A 181 -16.92 -3.82 -1.85
C LEU A 181 -15.68 -4.21 -1.02
N GLN A 182 -14.52 -3.62 -1.31
CA GLN A 182 -13.30 -3.83 -0.54
C GLN A 182 -13.43 -3.32 0.89
N LEU A 183 -14.11 -2.19 1.12
CA LEU A 183 -14.40 -1.69 2.47
C LEU A 183 -15.29 -2.66 3.23
N LEU A 184 -16.41 -3.10 2.65
CA LEU A 184 -17.38 -3.98 3.31
C LEU A 184 -16.76 -5.34 3.64
N LEU A 185 -16.09 -5.95 2.65
CA LEU A 185 -15.41 -7.23 2.84
C LEU A 185 -14.21 -7.08 3.78
N GLY A 186 -13.45 -5.99 3.68
CA GLY A 186 -12.31 -5.70 4.53
C GLY A 186 -12.70 -5.48 5.98
N LEU A 187 -13.81 -4.76 6.23
CA LEU A 187 -14.39 -4.58 7.56
C LEU A 187 -14.87 -5.91 8.14
N ALA A 188 -15.62 -6.70 7.36
CA ALA A 188 -16.07 -8.03 7.79
C ALA A 188 -14.89 -8.93 8.16
N LEU A 189 -13.83 -8.89 7.35
CA LEU A 189 -12.61 -9.67 7.56
C LEU A 189 -11.81 -9.19 8.76
N ALA A 190 -11.68 -7.87 8.97
CA ALA A 190 -11.06 -7.29 10.16
C ALA A 190 -11.77 -7.74 11.43
N LEU A 191 -13.11 -7.69 11.46
CA LEU A 191 -13.91 -8.14 12.61
C LEU A 191 -13.74 -9.64 12.89
N LEU A 192 -13.62 -10.46 11.84
CA LEU A 192 -13.41 -11.91 11.97
C LEU A 192 -12.02 -12.22 12.55
N VAL A 193 -10.99 -11.55 12.04
CA VAL A 193 -9.58 -11.76 12.41
C VAL A 193 -9.18 -11.05 13.71
N HIS A 194 -10.03 -10.14 14.19
CA HIS A 194 -9.92 -9.52 15.51
C HIS A 194 -10.24 -10.49 16.66
N GLN A 195 -11.07 -11.53 16.41
CA GLN A 195 -11.46 -12.47 17.45
C GLN A 195 -10.27 -13.29 17.97
N THR A 196 -10.36 -13.71 19.24
CA THR A 196 -9.36 -14.57 19.88
C THR A 196 -9.65 -16.04 19.57
N PHE A 197 -8.87 -16.67 18.69
CA PHE A 197 -8.94 -18.10 18.39
C PHE A 197 -7.55 -18.71 18.18
N LEU A 198 -7.45 -20.05 18.28
CA LEU A 198 -6.22 -20.80 18.07
C LEU A 198 -5.80 -20.70 16.59
N GLY A 199 -4.56 -20.29 16.31
CA GLY A 199 -4.07 -20.11 14.94
C GLY A 199 -4.33 -18.72 14.32
N ARG A 200 -4.76 -17.72 15.10
CA ARG A 200 -4.99 -16.33 14.63
C ARG A 200 -3.84 -15.71 13.82
N GLY A 201 -2.59 -16.05 14.14
CA GLY A 201 -1.41 -15.56 13.41
C GLY A 201 -1.35 -16.08 11.98
N LEU A 202 -1.63 -17.37 11.79
CA LEU A 202 -1.67 -17.99 10.46
C LEU A 202 -2.86 -17.45 9.65
N ALA A 203 -4.03 -17.29 10.28
CA ALA A 203 -5.19 -16.69 9.63
C ALA A 203 -4.90 -15.26 9.12
N ARG A 204 -4.25 -14.42 9.95
CA ARG A 204 -3.78 -13.08 9.53
C ARG A 204 -2.82 -13.15 8.34
N ALA A 205 -1.83 -14.04 8.41
CA ALA A 205 -0.84 -14.19 7.35
C ALA A 205 -1.48 -14.61 6.01
N LEU A 206 -2.37 -15.60 6.02
CA LEU A 206 -3.07 -16.08 4.82
C LEU A 206 -3.97 -15.00 4.23
N VAL A 207 -4.76 -14.34 5.07
CA VAL A 207 -5.67 -13.27 4.64
C VAL A 207 -4.92 -12.08 4.06
N PHE A 208 -3.74 -11.74 4.57
CA PHE A 208 -2.97 -10.59 4.10
C PHE A 208 -2.05 -10.89 2.92
N SER A 209 -1.79 -12.16 2.63
CA SER A 209 -0.91 -12.59 1.54
C SER A 209 -1.25 -12.06 0.14
N PRO A 210 -2.54 -11.91 -0.28
CA PRO A 210 -2.85 -11.46 -1.64
C PRO A 210 -2.35 -10.03 -1.93
N TRP A 211 -2.27 -9.18 -0.92
CA TRP A 211 -1.79 -7.80 -1.09
C TRP A 211 -0.32 -7.72 -1.50
N ALA A 212 0.48 -8.76 -1.23
CA ALA A 212 1.87 -8.83 -1.66
C ALA A 212 2.04 -9.15 -3.15
N VAL A 213 0.97 -9.55 -3.84
CA VAL A 213 0.97 -9.93 -5.25
C VAL A 213 0.83 -8.69 -6.13
N SER A 214 1.67 -8.56 -7.16
CA SER A 214 1.57 -7.45 -8.13
C SER A 214 0.33 -7.59 -9.01
N GLY A 215 -0.24 -6.48 -9.50
CA GLY A 215 -1.45 -6.54 -10.32
C GLY A 215 -1.29 -7.34 -11.62
N VAL A 216 -0.11 -7.33 -12.23
CA VAL A 216 0.20 -8.18 -13.40
C VAL A 216 0.18 -9.66 -13.04
N LEU A 217 0.76 -10.05 -11.90
CA LEU A 217 0.77 -11.45 -11.47
C LEU A 217 -0.65 -11.91 -11.07
N THR A 218 -1.40 -11.05 -10.38
CA THR A 218 -2.83 -11.26 -10.10
C THR A 218 -3.58 -11.53 -11.40
N THR A 219 -3.32 -10.74 -12.43
CA THR A 219 -3.97 -10.90 -13.73
C THR A 219 -3.65 -12.23 -14.38
N THR A 220 -2.39 -12.67 -14.37
CA THR A 220 -2.00 -14.00 -14.88
C THR A 220 -2.75 -15.13 -14.18
N ILE A 221 -2.90 -15.06 -12.86
CA ILE A 221 -3.66 -16.04 -12.08
C ILE A 221 -5.12 -16.04 -12.54
N TRP A 222 -5.76 -14.87 -12.60
CA TRP A 222 -7.17 -14.76 -12.98
C TRP A 222 -7.44 -15.10 -14.45
N MET A 223 -6.52 -14.85 -15.37
CA MET A 223 -6.63 -15.31 -16.77
C MET A 223 -6.65 -16.84 -16.87
N LEU A 224 -5.88 -17.55 -16.04
CA LEU A 224 -5.93 -19.02 -15.97
C LEU A 224 -7.26 -19.49 -15.38
N LEU A 225 -7.75 -18.84 -14.31
CA LEU A 225 -9.02 -19.17 -13.67
C LEU A 225 -10.23 -18.89 -14.58
N TYR A 226 -10.18 -17.82 -15.39
CA TYR A 226 -11.25 -17.46 -16.33
C TYR A 226 -11.14 -18.15 -17.68
N ASN A 227 -10.13 -19.02 -17.89
CA ASN A 227 -9.99 -19.75 -19.13
C ASN A 227 -11.21 -20.67 -19.38
N PRO A 228 -11.90 -20.54 -20.53
CA PRO A 228 -13.11 -21.32 -20.81
C PRO A 228 -12.86 -22.83 -21.00
N SER A 229 -11.62 -23.24 -21.27
CA SER A 229 -11.24 -24.62 -21.58
C SER A 229 -10.58 -25.35 -20.42
N THR A 230 -9.95 -24.63 -19.48
CA THR A 230 -9.18 -25.21 -18.37
C THR A 230 -9.46 -24.57 -17.01
N GLY A 231 -10.20 -23.46 -16.96
CA GLY A 231 -10.47 -22.68 -15.75
C GLY A 231 -11.76 -23.09 -15.03
N ILE A 232 -12.18 -22.23 -14.10
CA ILE A 232 -13.36 -22.43 -13.25
C ILE A 232 -14.64 -22.59 -14.08
N SER A 233 -14.78 -21.84 -15.17
CA SER A 233 -15.99 -21.90 -16.01
C SER A 233 -16.22 -23.28 -16.62
N ARG A 234 -15.14 -24.02 -16.91
CA ARG A 234 -15.24 -25.43 -17.32
C ARG A 234 -15.78 -26.30 -16.18
N TYR A 235 -15.19 -26.21 -14.99
CA TYR A 235 -15.62 -27.03 -13.86
C TYR A 235 -17.05 -26.73 -13.41
N LEU A 236 -17.48 -25.48 -13.53
CA LEU A 236 -18.88 -25.09 -13.33
C LEU A 236 -19.79 -25.73 -14.38
N ALA A 237 -19.39 -25.75 -15.65
CA ALA A 237 -20.11 -26.43 -16.71
C ALA A 237 -20.16 -27.96 -16.50
N ASP A 238 -19.07 -28.58 -16.05
CA ASP A 238 -19.02 -30.00 -15.65
C ASP A 238 -20.01 -30.29 -14.51
N ALA A 239 -20.20 -29.35 -13.58
CA ALA A 239 -21.17 -29.43 -12.49
C ALA A 239 -22.61 -29.09 -12.91
N GLY A 240 -22.87 -28.80 -14.19
CA GLY A 240 -24.18 -28.44 -14.72
C GLY A 240 -24.59 -26.98 -14.50
N ILE A 241 -23.68 -26.13 -14.03
CA ILE A 241 -23.89 -24.69 -13.82
C ILE A 241 -23.24 -23.92 -14.98
N GLY A 242 -24.03 -23.62 -16.01
CA GLY A 242 -23.58 -22.89 -17.20
C GLY A 242 -23.27 -23.81 -18.40
N SER A 243 -22.65 -23.26 -19.44
CA SER A 243 -22.32 -24.00 -20.67
C SER A 243 -20.82 -24.04 -20.93
N TYR A 244 -20.38 -25.14 -21.55
CA TYR A 244 -18.99 -25.30 -21.99
C TYR A 244 -18.58 -24.18 -22.95
N GLY A 245 -17.35 -23.68 -22.77
CA GLY A 245 -16.81 -22.63 -23.63
C GLY A 245 -17.29 -21.20 -23.29
N THR A 246 -18.06 -21.02 -22.21
CA THR A 246 -18.46 -19.67 -21.77
C THR A 246 -17.22 -18.86 -21.36
N SER A 247 -16.93 -17.81 -22.13
CA SER A 247 -15.83 -16.89 -21.86
C SER A 247 -16.32 -15.69 -21.05
N VAL A 248 -15.98 -15.67 -19.77
CA VAL A 248 -16.35 -14.58 -18.83
C VAL A 248 -15.69 -13.25 -19.21
N LEU A 249 -14.52 -13.29 -19.84
CA LEU A 249 -13.79 -12.09 -20.26
C LEU A 249 -14.24 -11.55 -21.63
N SER A 250 -14.92 -12.36 -22.44
CA SER A 250 -15.34 -11.96 -23.79
C SER A 250 -16.75 -11.37 -23.85
N ASP A 251 -17.57 -11.61 -22.83
CA ASP A 251 -18.94 -11.08 -22.77
C ASP A 251 -19.00 -9.74 -22.01
N THR A 252 -19.61 -8.75 -22.66
CA THR A 252 -19.84 -7.40 -22.11
C THR A 252 -20.62 -7.38 -20.81
N GLY A 253 -21.49 -8.37 -20.55
CA GLY A 253 -22.28 -8.46 -19.33
C GLY A 253 -21.49 -8.95 -18.12
N THR A 254 -20.47 -9.78 -18.33
CA THR A 254 -19.75 -10.49 -17.27
C THR A 254 -18.34 -9.95 -17.01
N VAL A 255 -17.70 -9.35 -18.02
CA VAL A 255 -16.32 -8.86 -17.96
C VAL A 255 -16.06 -7.86 -16.82
N PHE A 256 -17.01 -6.96 -16.55
CA PHE A 256 -16.86 -5.96 -15.48
C PHE A 256 -16.74 -6.64 -14.12
N TRP A 257 -17.64 -7.57 -13.83
CA TRP A 257 -17.64 -8.29 -12.55
C TRP A 257 -16.46 -9.25 -12.43
N ALA A 258 -15.98 -9.82 -13.54
CA ALA A 258 -14.76 -10.62 -13.55
C ALA A 258 -13.53 -9.78 -13.18
N ALA A 259 -13.38 -8.60 -13.78
CA ALA A 259 -12.31 -7.68 -13.42
C ALA A 259 -12.43 -7.24 -11.95
N VAL A 260 -13.65 -6.96 -11.48
CA VAL A 260 -13.89 -6.58 -10.08
C VAL A 260 -13.46 -7.68 -9.12
N VAL A 261 -13.89 -8.92 -9.34
CA VAL A 261 -13.52 -10.06 -8.47
C VAL A 261 -12.00 -10.26 -8.43
N ALA A 262 -11.31 -10.07 -9.57
CA ALA A 262 -9.86 -10.18 -9.63
C ALA A 262 -9.15 -9.11 -8.79
N GLU A 263 -9.61 -7.87 -8.84
CA GLU A 263 -9.08 -6.76 -8.04
C GLU A 263 -9.44 -6.90 -6.55
N LEU A 264 -10.68 -7.28 -6.23
CA LEU A 264 -11.14 -7.51 -4.86
C LEU A 264 -10.22 -8.46 -4.09
N TRP A 265 -9.81 -9.55 -4.73
CA TRP A 265 -8.97 -10.57 -4.11
C TRP A 265 -7.66 -9.99 -3.54
N ARG A 266 -7.03 -9.03 -4.25
CA ARG A 266 -5.81 -8.35 -3.74
C ARG A 266 -6.12 -7.10 -2.93
N GLY A 267 -7.28 -6.46 -3.13
CA GLY A 267 -7.62 -5.17 -2.55
C GLY A 267 -8.20 -5.23 -1.13
N VAL A 268 -9.02 -6.25 -0.83
CA VAL A 268 -9.66 -6.44 0.49
C VAL A 268 -8.68 -6.40 1.67
N PRO A 269 -7.49 -7.03 1.61
CA PRO A 269 -6.55 -7.03 2.73
C PRO A 269 -6.12 -5.65 3.21
N PHE A 270 -6.05 -4.65 2.33
CA PHE A 270 -5.66 -3.28 2.70
C PHE A 270 -6.62 -2.68 3.73
N PHE A 271 -7.93 -2.75 3.46
CA PHE A 271 -8.95 -2.30 4.41
C PHE A 271 -8.93 -3.13 5.68
N ALA A 272 -8.77 -4.45 5.55
CA ALA A 272 -8.74 -5.34 6.70
C ALA A 272 -7.59 -4.98 7.66
N ILE A 273 -6.39 -4.68 7.14
CA ILE A 273 -5.22 -4.31 7.95
C ILE A 273 -5.43 -2.97 8.67
N LEU A 274 -5.85 -1.93 7.93
CA LEU A 274 -6.04 -0.59 8.50
C LEU A 274 -7.15 -0.57 9.55
N ILE A 275 -8.29 -1.21 9.26
CA ILE A 275 -9.42 -1.28 10.19
C ILE A 275 -9.05 -2.14 11.41
N LEU A 276 -8.33 -3.25 11.23
CA LEU A 276 -7.88 -4.09 12.34
C LEU A 276 -6.90 -3.36 13.26
N ALA A 277 -6.02 -2.53 12.72
CA ALA A 277 -5.09 -1.73 13.51
C ALA A 277 -5.85 -0.71 14.38
N ASP A 278 -6.84 -0.04 13.82
CA ASP A 278 -7.65 0.94 14.54
C ASP A 278 -8.59 0.29 15.57
N LEU A 279 -9.16 -0.87 15.22
CA LEU A 279 -10.01 -1.67 16.12
C LEU A 279 -9.28 -2.10 17.39
N GLN A 280 -7.96 -2.33 17.31
CA GLN A 280 -7.12 -2.67 18.46
C GLN A 280 -6.83 -1.49 19.40
N SER A 281 -7.08 -0.26 18.95
CA SER A 281 -6.90 0.94 19.79
C SER A 281 -8.08 1.19 20.75
N ILE A 282 -9.23 0.54 20.51
CA ILE A 282 -10.45 0.76 21.30
C ILE A 282 -10.31 0.10 22.67
N PRO A 283 -10.44 0.85 23.79
CA PRO A 283 -10.38 0.30 25.14
C PRO A 283 -11.45 -0.79 25.38
N GLN A 284 -11.07 -1.88 26.04
CA GLN A 284 -11.99 -2.98 26.34
C GLN A 284 -13.10 -2.56 27.32
N ASP A 285 -12.80 -1.63 28.23
CA ASP A 285 -13.71 -1.10 29.23
C ASP A 285 -15.02 -0.56 28.64
N LEU A 286 -14.99 0.02 27.43
CA LEU A 286 -16.18 0.50 26.72
C LEU A 286 -17.14 -0.66 26.36
N TYR A 287 -16.58 -1.80 25.95
CA TYR A 287 -17.36 -2.98 25.60
C TYR A 287 -17.91 -3.68 26.84
N GLU A 288 -17.17 -3.67 27.95
CA GLU A 288 -17.60 -4.21 29.24
C GLU A 288 -18.73 -3.38 29.84
N ALA A 289 -18.58 -2.05 29.91
CA ALA A 289 -19.62 -1.14 30.37
C ALA A 289 -20.92 -1.30 29.56
N ALA A 290 -20.81 -1.33 28.23
CA ALA A 290 -21.98 -1.55 27.37
C ALA A 290 -22.62 -2.92 27.57
N SER A 291 -21.86 -3.95 27.98
CA SER A 291 -22.41 -5.26 28.28
C SER A 291 -23.21 -5.27 29.59
N VAL A 292 -22.77 -4.50 30.59
CA VAL A 292 -23.51 -4.28 31.86
C VAL A 292 -24.83 -3.53 31.59
N ASP A 293 -24.82 -2.56 30.66
CA ASP A 293 -26.01 -1.83 30.21
C ASP A 293 -26.95 -2.64 29.30
N GLY A 294 -26.67 -3.94 29.09
CA GLY A 294 -27.50 -4.83 28.27
C GLY A 294 -27.42 -4.55 26.77
N ALA A 295 -26.41 -3.82 26.29
CA ALA A 295 -26.25 -3.57 24.86
C ALA A 295 -25.90 -4.86 24.10
N GLY A 296 -26.75 -5.24 23.13
CA GLY A 296 -26.49 -6.34 22.20
C GLY A 296 -25.32 -6.07 21.24
N ARG A 297 -24.88 -7.10 20.51
CA ARG A 297 -23.72 -7.02 19.58
C ARG A 297 -23.89 -5.95 18.50
N ALA A 298 -25.08 -5.86 17.89
CA ALA A 298 -25.37 -4.85 16.89
C ALA A 298 -25.33 -3.43 17.47
N ARG A 299 -25.85 -3.22 18.69
CA ARG A 299 -25.82 -1.92 19.35
C ARG A 299 -24.40 -1.48 19.65
N ARG A 300 -23.55 -2.39 20.17
CA ARG A 300 -22.12 -2.14 20.38
C ARG A 300 -21.39 -1.81 19.08
N PHE A 301 -21.68 -2.52 18.00
CA PHE A 301 -21.08 -2.24 16.69
C PHE A 301 -21.41 -0.82 16.19
N PHE A 302 -22.67 -0.43 16.16
CA PHE A 302 -23.07 0.87 15.60
C PHE A 302 -22.76 2.07 16.52
N HIS A 303 -22.69 1.88 17.85
CA HIS A 303 -22.52 2.99 18.79
C HIS A 303 -21.10 3.09 19.37
N ILE A 304 -20.31 2.01 19.34
CA ILE A 304 -18.94 2.01 19.86
C ILE A 304 -17.98 1.78 18.70
N THR A 305 -18.06 0.64 18.03
CA THR A 305 -17.06 0.25 17.05
C THR A 305 -17.04 1.18 15.83
N LEU A 306 -18.16 1.34 15.13
CA LEU A 306 -18.24 2.09 13.88
C LEU A 306 -17.88 3.59 14.04
N PRO A 307 -18.32 4.29 15.11
CA PRO A 307 -17.90 5.67 15.34
C PRO A 307 -16.40 5.81 15.60
N HIS A 308 -15.77 4.88 16.32
CA HIS A 308 -14.32 4.91 16.55
C HIS A 308 -13.55 4.66 15.24
N LEU A 309 -14.06 3.76 14.39
CA LEU A 309 -13.45 3.44 13.09
C LEU A 309 -13.64 4.52 12.02
N LYS A 310 -14.42 5.58 12.28
CA LYS A 310 -14.80 6.60 11.29
C LYS A 310 -13.58 7.20 10.59
N ASP A 311 -12.57 7.62 11.36
CA ASP A 311 -11.39 8.28 10.80
C ASP A 311 -10.52 7.30 9.99
N ALA A 312 -10.38 6.06 10.45
CA ALA A 312 -9.69 5.01 9.71
C ALA A 312 -10.43 4.66 8.41
N ILE A 313 -11.77 4.58 8.43
CA ILE A 313 -12.59 4.35 7.23
C ILE A 313 -12.42 5.51 6.24
N ILE A 314 -12.50 6.76 6.69
CA ILE A 314 -12.35 7.95 5.83
C ILE A 314 -10.97 7.95 5.17
N LEU A 315 -9.91 7.74 5.94
CA LEU A 315 -8.54 7.77 5.42
C LEU A 315 -8.27 6.59 4.46
N SER A 316 -8.68 5.38 4.84
CA SER A 316 -8.47 4.18 4.02
C SER A 316 -9.24 4.24 2.70
N THR A 317 -10.50 4.69 2.71
CA THR A 317 -11.30 4.85 1.49
C THR A 317 -10.79 5.96 0.58
N LEU A 318 -10.33 7.09 1.12
CA LEU A 318 -9.71 8.14 0.31
C LEU A 318 -8.45 7.62 -0.37
N LEU A 319 -7.54 7.02 0.41
CA LEU A 319 -6.27 6.52 -0.11
C LEU A 319 -6.50 5.44 -1.15
N ARG A 320 -7.42 4.49 -0.87
CA ARG A 320 -7.76 3.43 -1.81
C ARG A 320 -8.47 3.96 -3.05
N GLY A 321 -9.35 4.94 -2.93
CA GLY A 321 -10.02 5.56 -4.07
C GLY A 321 -9.04 6.22 -5.04
N VAL A 322 -8.00 6.89 -4.53
CA VAL A 322 -6.93 7.45 -5.37
C VAL A 322 -6.14 6.34 -6.09
N TRP A 323 -5.86 5.23 -5.40
CA TRP A 323 -5.15 4.09 -5.98
C TRP A 323 -5.99 3.40 -7.06
N GLU A 324 -7.27 3.13 -6.79
CA GLU A 324 -8.17 2.48 -7.74
C GLU A 324 -8.44 3.33 -8.97
N PHE A 325 -8.53 4.65 -8.81
CA PHE A 325 -8.70 5.53 -9.96
C PHE A 325 -7.50 5.41 -10.90
N ASN A 326 -6.28 5.25 -10.37
CA ASN A 326 -5.03 5.15 -11.14
C ASN A 326 -4.64 3.71 -11.52
N ASN A 327 -5.55 2.73 -11.34
CA ASN A 327 -5.29 1.33 -11.65
C ASN A 327 -5.31 1.10 -13.17
N VAL A 328 -4.12 0.82 -13.73
CA VAL A 328 -3.93 0.53 -15.17
C VAL A 328 -3.50 -0.91 -15.38
N ASP A 329 -2.66 -1.43 -14.49
CA ASP A 329 -1.97 -2.69 -14.63
C ASP A 329 -2.92 -3.88 -14.75
N LEU A 330 -3.93 -3.98 -13.87
CA LEU A 330 -4.87 -5.10 -13.92
C LEU A 330 -5.74 -5.06 -15.19
N LEU A 331 -6.38 -3.92 -15.47
CA LEU A 331 -7.32 -3.83 -16.61
C LEU A 331 -6.61 -3.92 -17.96
N TYR A 332 -5.42 -3.32 -18.09
CA TYR A 332 -4.60 -3.43 -19.28
C TYR A 332 -4.21 -4.88 -19.56
N THR A 333 -3.75 -5.62 -18.54
CA THR A 333 -3.27 -6.99 -18.76
C THR A 333 -4.40 -8.02 -18.83
N LEU A 334 -5.56 -7.76 -18.20
CA LEU A 334 -6.65 -8.74 -18.13
C LEU A 334 -7.52 -8.68 -19.38
N THR A 335 -7.74 -7.47 -19.91
CA THR A 335 -8.71 -7.24 -20.99
C THR A 335 -8.21 -6.29 -22.08
N GLY A 336 -7.15 -5.50 -21.81
CA GLY A 336 -6.71 -4.43 -22.70
C GLY A 336 -7.74 -3.31 -22.90
N GLY A 337 -8.75 -3.22 -22.03
CA GLY A 337 -9.89 -2.30 -22.18
C GLY A 337 -11.09 -2.90 -22.94
N GLY A 338 -11.05 -4.18 -23.31
CA GLY A 338 -12.12 -4.88 -24.02
C GLY A 338 -13.13 -5.62 -23.11
N PRO A 339 -14.16 -6.24 -23.72
CA PRO A 339 -14.58 -6.13 -25.11
C PRO A 339 -15.17 -4.74 -25.44
N ALA A 340 -14.93 -4.27 -26.67
CA ALA A 340 -15.50 -3.01 -27.19
C ALA A 340 -15.30 -1.75 -26.31
N GLY A 341 -14.17 -1.63 -25.61
CA GLY A 341 -13.89 -0.46 -24.76
C GLY A 341 -14.57 -0.49 -23.38
N GLN A 342 -15.39 -1.50 -23.08
CA GLN A 342 -16.25 -1.57 -21.88
C GLN A 342 -15.50 -1.68 -20.56
N THR A 343 -14.18 -1.87 -20.57
CA THR A 343 -13.33 -1.93 -19.37
C THR A 343 -12.22 -0.88 -19.38
N THR A 344 -12.35 0.14 -20.24
CA THR A 344 -11.34 1.19 -20.35
C THR A 344 -11.54 2.24 -19.26
N THR A 345 -10.63 2.28 -18.28
CA THR A 345 -10.53 3.40 -17.34
C THR A 345 -9.84 4.60 -17.97
N LEU A 346 -9.99 5.77 -17.36
CA LEU A 346 -9.43 7.01 -17.85
C LEU A 346 -7.89 6.99 -17.89
N PRO A 347 -7.17 6.44 -16.88
CA PRO A 347 -5.72 6.28 -17.00
C PRO A 347 -5.31 5.23 -18.04
N LEU A 348 -6.11 4.17 -18.23
CA LEU A 348 -5.90 3.22 -19.32
C LEU A 348 -6.08 3.91 -20.68
N TYR A 349 -7.05 4.81 -20.81
CA TYR A 349 -7.25 5.62 -22.00
C TYR A 349 -6.08 6.58 -22.26
N VAL A 350 -5.56 7.22 -21.21
CA VAL A 350 -4.32 8.02 -21.26
C VAL A 350 -3.15 7.17 -21.76
N ALA A 351 -2.96 5.98 -21.17
CA ALA A 351 -1.88 5.06 -21.55
C ALA A 351 -2.00 4.63 -23.01
N ASN A 352 -3.19 4.24 -23.47
CA ASN A 352 -3.43 3.87 -24.86
C ASN A 352 -3.19 5.04 -25.82
N THR A 353 -3.61 6.25 -25.46
CA THR A 353 -3.41 7.46 -26.26
C THR A 353 -1.94 7.85 -26.39
N GLY A 354 -1.20 7.82 -25.28
CA GLY A 354 0.20 8.23 -25.25
C GLY A 354 1.16 7.17 -25.78
N ILE A 355 0.97 5.91 -25.39
CA ILE A 355 1.88 4.80 -25.72
C ILE A 355 1.55 4.23 -27.11
N ASN A 356 0.30 3.84 -27.35
CA ASN A 356 -0.10 3.20 -28.61
C ASN A 356 -0.44 4.23 -29.69
N GLY A 357 -1.07 5.34 -29.30
CA GLY A 357 -1.43 6.43 -30.21
C GLY A 357 -0.32 7.46 -30.47
N HIS A 358 0.75 7.43 -29.67
CA HIS A 358 1.88 8.36 -29.73
C HIS A 358 1.50 9.85 -29.68
N ASP A 359 0.34 10.17 -29.10
CA ASP A 359 -0.18 11.53 -28.94
C ASP A 359 0.04 11.99 -27.49
N PHE A 360 1.27 12.38 -27.17
CA PHE A 360 1.61 12.82 -25.81
C PHE A 360 0.99 14.17 -25.46
N GLY A 361 0.71 15.03 -26.44
CA GLY A 361 0.01 16.30 -26.21
C GLY A 361 -1.41 16.04 -25.69
N TYR A 362 -2.17 15.23 -26.42
CA TYR A 362 -3.53 14.87 -26.03
C TYR A 362 -3.57 14.03 -24.75
N ALA A 363 -2.69 13.03 -24.60
CA ALA A 363 -2.59 12.22 -23.38
C ALA A 363 -2.24 13.06 -22.14
N SER A 364 -1.40 14.09 -22.29
CA SER A 364 -1.07 15.01 -21.20
C SER A 364 -2.25 15.90 -20.82
N ALA A 365 -3.07 16.33 -21.78
CA ALA A 365 -4.31 17.05 -21.50
C ALA A 365 -5.32 16.16 -20.74
N LEU A 366 -5.52 14.92 -21.19
CA LEU A 366 -6.35 13.94 -20.47
C LEU A 366 -5.87 13.72 -19.03
N THR A 367 -4.56 13.57 -18.84
CA THR A 367 -3.94 13.41 -17.50
C THR A 367 -4.18 14.64 -16.62
N THR A 368 -4.08 15.84 -17.20
CA THR A 368 -4.31 17.10 -16.48
C THR A 368 -5.77 17.22 -16.05
N VAL A 369 -6.71 16.88 -16.93
CA VAL A 369 -8.15 16.85 -16.60
C VAL A 369 -8.43 15.81 -15.51
N ALA A 370 -7.87 14.61 -15.63
CA ALA A 370 -7.97 13.55 -14.62
C ALA A 370 -7.51 14.03 -13.24
N PHE A 371 -6.35 14.69 -13.20
CA PHE A 371 -5.78 15.24 -11.98
C PHE A 371 -6.71 16.29 -11.34
N VAL A 372 -7.28 17.20 -12.12
CA VAL A 372 -8.22 18.21 -11.61
C VAL A 372 -9.49 17.56 -11.06
N ILE A 373 -10.05 16.57 -11.77
CA ILE A 373 -11.22 15.82 -11.32
C ILE A 373 -10.93 15.09 -10.00
N LEU A 374 -9.81 14.36 -9.94
CA LEU A 374 -9.38 13.68 -8.73
C LEU A 374 -9.18 14.64 -7.56
N LEU A 375 -8.49 15.76 -7.78
CA LEU A 375 -8.24 16.77 -6.76
C LEU A 375 -9.56 17.33 -6.22
N PHE A 376 -10.49 17.67 -7.11
CA PHE A 376 -11.82 18.14 -6.73
C PHE A 376 -12.58 17.08 -5.92
N CYS A 377 -12.62 15.83 -6.38
CA CYS A 377 -13.27 14.73 -5.69
C CYS A 377 -12.63 14.46 -4.30
N SER A 378 -11.30 14.50 -4.18
CA SER A 378 -10.61 14.31 -2.91
C SER A 378 -10.90 15.44 -1.91
N ILE A 379 -10.89 16.69 -2.37
CA ILE A 379 -11.24 17.85 -1.53
C ILE A 379 -12.71 17.75 -1.08
N LEU A 380 -13.62 17.45 -2.01
CA LEU A 380 -15.04 17.30 -1.73
C LEU A 380 -15.28 16.16 -0.72
N TYR A 381 -14.62 15.02 -0.91
CA TYR A 381 -14.69 13.87 -0.01
C TYR A 381 -14.27 14.24 1.41
N LEU A 382 -13.10 14.87 1.57
CA LEU A 382 -12.60 15.30 2.90
C LEU A 382 -13.53 16.33 3.56
N ARG A 383 -14.09 17.25 2.78
CA ARG A 383 -15.06 18.25 3.27
C ARG A 383 -16.36 17.61 3.75
N LEU A 384 -16.91 16.66 2.99
CA LEU A 384 -18.16 15.96 3.33
C LEU A 384 -17.99 15.03 4.54
N SER A 385 -16.85 14.34 4.62
CA SER A 385 -16.57 13.38 5.69
C SER A 385 -16.26 14.02 7.05
N LYS A 386 -16.14 15.36 7.13
CA LYS A 386 -15.80 16.13 8.35
C LYS A 386 -14.59 15.55 9.10
N PHE A 387 -13.58 15.12 8.35
CA PHE A 387 -12.37 14.52 8.92
C PHE A 387 -11.69 15.49 9.91
N GLY A 388 -11.46 15.03 11.15
CA GLY A 388 -10.88 15.85 12.22
C GLY A 388 -11.81 16.92 12.82
N GLY A 389 -13.12 16.90 12.52
CA GLY A 389 -14.10 17.87 13.01
C GLY A 389 -14.49 17.70 14.49
N ASP A 390 -14.20 16.55 15.10
CA ASP A 390 -14.65 16.19 16.45
C ASP A 390 -13.63 16.59 17.55
N ALA A 391 -12.56 17.31 17.19
CA ALA A 391 -11.54 17.81 18.11
C ALA A 391 -11.79 19.26 18.59
N LYS A 392 -13.05 19.67 18.75
CA LYS A 392 -13.42 21.00 19.28
C LYS A 392 -14.43 20.93 20.41
#